data_AF-A0A6I2G207-F1
#
_entry.id   AF-A0A6I2G207-F1
#
_cell.length_a   1.000
_cell.length_b   1.000
_cell.length_c   1.000
_cell.angle_alpha   90.00
_cell.angle_beta   90.00
_cell.angle_gamma   90.00
#
_symmetry.space_group_name_H-M   'P 1'
#
loop_
_entity.id
_entity.type
_entity.pdbx_description
1 polymer ?
#
loop_
_entity_poly.entity_id
_entity_poly.type
_entity_poly.pdbx_seq_one_letter_code
_entity_poly.pdbx_strand_id
1 'polypeptide(L)'
;MTPLGYAHVPPAGPPPGPVVDRLDAFGIDFSVPEGDLSEWLQNPEFTPYPAIAEALQKLLNGKHLRKPVYLDVIVSNYENSPGIPSPRRAQDVKAPVLEAAVMEGYNVRYDQAVTKFADLLVPAT
;
A
#
# COMPACT_ATOMS: atom_id res chain seq x y z
N MET A 1 35.49 8.85 -21.17
CA MET A 1 34.31 9.13 -20.32
C MET A 1 33.13 9.29 -21.24
N THR A 2 32.24 8.31 -21.28
CA THR A 2 31.01 8.34 -22.09
C THR A 2 29.87 8.64 -21.12
N PRO A 3 28.99 9.63 -21.36
CA PRO A 3 27.85 9.81 -20.49
C PRO A 3 26.92 8.62 -20.68
N LEU A 4 26.66 7.90 -19.60
CA LEU A 4 25.71 6.79 -19.57
C LEU A 4 24.33 7.33 -19.96
N GLY A 5 23.75 6.72 -20.99
CA GLY A 5 22.50 7.16 -21.59
C GLY A 5 21.36 7.22 -20.58
N TYR A 6 20.52 8.24 -20.74
CA TYR A 6 19.21 8.31 -20.12
C TYR A 6 18.47 7.01 -20.41
N ALA A 7 18.32 6.16 -19.39
CA ALA A 7 17.40 5.05 -19.44
C ALA A 7 16.02 5.61 -19.80
N HIS A 8 15.34 4.93 -20.71
CA HIS A 8 13.96 5.21 -21.08
C HIS A 8 13.11 5.10 -19.81
N VAL A 9 12.74 6.25 -19.24
CA VAL A 9 11.81 6.30 -18.10
C VAL A 9 10.49 5.74 -18.63
N PRO A 10 10.00 4.60 -18.13
CA PRO A 10 8.68 4.11 -18.49
C PRO A 10 7.64 5.20 -18.18
N PRO A 11 6.50 5.25 -18.89
CA PRO A 11 5.49 6.27 -18.62
C PRO A 11 5.18 6.28 -17.13
N ALA A 12 5.37 7.44 -16.49
CA ALA A 12 5.04 7.62 -15.09
C ALA A 12 3.62 7.11 -14.87
N GLY A 13 3.43 6.28 -13.85
CA GLY A 13 2.09 6.00 -13.34
C GLY A 13 1.35 7.31 -13.03
N PRO A 14 0.04 7.27 -12.73
CA PRO A 14 -0.68 8.46 -12.32
C PRO A 14 0.10 9.19 -11.21
N PRO A 15 0.09 10.54 -11.20
CA PRO A 15 0.79 11.29 -10.17
C PRO A 15 0.30 10.88 -8.77
N PRO A 16 1.14 11.01 -7.73
CA PRO A 16 0.88 10.50 -6.40
C PRO A 16 -0.41 11.05 -5.79
N GLY A 17 -0.73 12.33 -5.99
CA GLY A 17 -1.96 12.96 -5.48
C GLY A 17 -3.21 12.12 -5.76
N PRO A 18 -3.54 11.84 -7.04
CA PRO A 18 -4.65 10.95 -7.40
C PRO A 18 -4.62 9.53 -6.81
N VAL A 19 -3.46 8.99 -6.44
CA VAL A 19 -3.33 7.67 -5.79
C VAL A 19 -3.58 7.79 -4.29
N VAL A 20 -3.04 8.83 -3.66
CA VAL A 20 -3.23 9.15 -2.24
C VAL A 20 -4.69 9.47 -1.95
N ASP A 21 -5.33 10.33 -2.76
CA ASP A 21 -6.75 10.67 -2.62
C ASP A 21 -7.65 9.43 -2.71
N ARG A 22 -7.29 8.50 -3.60
CA ARG A 22 -8.01 7.22 -3.74
C ARG A 22 -7.83 6.36 -2.50
N LEU A 23 -6.63 6.27 -1.96
CA LEU A 23 -6.33 5.47 -0.78
C LEU A 23 -7.02 6.02 0.48
N ASP A 24 -7.10 7.34 0.64
CA ASP A 24 -7.82 7.98 1.74
C ASP A 24 -9.32 7.58 1.75
N ALA A 25 -9.95 7.51 0.57
CA ALA A 25 -11.33 7.04 0.43
C ALA A 25 -11.54 5.58 0.89
N PHE A 26 -10.47 4.78 0.97
CA PHE A 26 -10.50 3.41 1.51
C PHE A 26 -10.13 3.33 3.00
N GLY A 27 -9.86 4.47 3.66
CA GLY A 27 -9.33 4.53 5.01
C GLY A 27 -7.84 4.15 5.06
N ILE A 28 -7.07 4.52 4.05
CA ILE A 28 -5.62 4.32 4.01
C ILE A 28 -4.94 5.69 3.95
N ASP A 29 -4.32 6.08 5.06
CA ASP A 29 -3.51 7.31 5.19
C ASP A 29 -2.01 6.95 5.24
N PHE A 30 -1.15 7.86 5.67
CA PHE A 30 0.30 7.65 5.70
C PHE A 30 0.95 8.42 6.86
N SER A 31 2.05 7.89 7.39
CA SER A 31 2.80 8.50 8.51
C SER A 31 4.12 9.15 8.10
N VAL A 32 4.54 8.93 6.86
CA VAL A 32 5.77 9.43 6.26
C VAL A 32 5.56 10.79 5.56
N PRO A 33 6.63 11.57 5.28
CA PRO A 33 6.51 12.78 4.48
C PRO A 33 5.89 12.50 3.10
N GLU A 34 5.02 13.40 2.62
CA GLU A 34 4.34 13.27 1.33
C GLU A 34 5.31 13.15 0.14
N GLY A 35 6.45 13.84 0.22
CA GLY A 35 7.50 13.77 -0.80
C GLY A 35 8.10 12.37 -0.94
N ASP A 36 8.42 11.74 0.19
CA ASP A 36 8.97 10.38 0.23
C ASP A 36 7.93 9.37 -0.29
N LEU A 37 6.69 9.48 0.18
CA LEU A 37 5.59 8.64 -0.28
C LEU A 37 5.37 8.76 -1.79
N SER A 38 5.43 9.99 -2.30
CA SER A 38 5.28 10.29 -3.72
C SER A 38 6.37 9.65 -4.55
N GLU A 39 7.63 9.74 -4.11
CA GLU A 39 8.76 9.09 -4.77
C GLU A 39 8.59 7.57 -4.80
N TRP A 40 8.20 6.97 -3.67
CA TRP A 40 8.01 5.51 -3.61
C TRP A 40 6.86 5.04 -4.50
N LEU A 41 5.72 5.74 -4.51
CA LEU A 41 4.58 5.44 -5.37
C LEU A 41 4.87 5.60 -6.87
N GLN A 42 5.87 6.40 -7.24
CA GLN A 42 6.31 6.56 -8.63
C GLN A 42 7.43 5.59 -9.04
N ASN A 43 7.92 4.76 -8.10
CA ASN A 43 9.08 3.92 -8.31
C ASN A 43 8.75 2.42 -8.19
N PRO A 44 7.97 1.85 -9.14
CA PRO A 44 7.54 0.45 -9.09
C PRO A 44 8.67 -0.56 -9.31
N GLU A 45 9.82 -0.13 -9.84
CA GLU A 45 10.98 -0.98 -10.04
C GLU A 45 11.69 -1.27 -8.70
N PHE A 46 11.73 -0.29 -7.80
CA PHE A 46 12.53 -0.38 -6.56
C PHE A 46 11.71 -0.37 -5.27
N THR A 47 10.43 0.03 -5.29
CA THR A 47 9.55 -0.04 -4.10
C THR A 47 8.30 -0.90 -4.33
N PRO A 48 7.72 -1.49 -3.28
CA PRO A 48 6.47 -2.25 -3.37
C PRO A 48 5.22 -1.38 -3.28
N TYR A 49 5.37 -0.10 -2.94
CA TYR A 49 4.26 0.83 -2.69
C TYR A 49 3.21 0.84 -3.82
N PRO A 50 3.59 0.89 -5.12
CA PRO A 50 2.60 0.90 -6.19
C PRO A 50 1.79 -0.40 -6.27
N ALA A 51 2.46 -1.54 -6.11
CA ALA A 51 1.84 -2.86 -6.16
C ALA A 51 0.88 -3.07 -4.97
N ILE A 52 1.31 -2.69 -3.76
CA ILE A 52 0.50 -2.80 -2.54
C ILE A 52 -0.68 -1.83 -2.58
N ALA A 53 -0.49 -0.58 -3.02
CA ALA A 53 -1.57 0.40 -3.15
C ALA A 53 -2.66 -0.07 -4.14
N GLU A 54 -2.27 -0.65 -5.28
CA GLU A 54 -3.21 -1.21 -6.25
C GLU A 54 -3.94 -2.44 -5.69
N ALA A 55 -3.22 -3.32 -4.98
CA ALA A 55 -3.81 -4.51 -4.36
C ALA A 55 -4.80 -4.13 -3.24
N LEU A 56 -4.51 -3.10 -2.45
CA LEU A 56 -5.42 -2.58 -1.42
C LEU A 56 -6.73 -2.05 -2.03
N GLN A 57 -6.65 -1.27 -3.12
CA GLN A 57 -7.84 -0.79 -3.84
C GLN A 57 -8.72 -1.95 -4.32
N LYS A 58 -8.10 -3.03 -4.82
CA LYS A 58 -8.82 -4.26 -5.24
C LYS A 58 -9.43 -5.00 -4.05
N LEU A 59 -8.67 -5.15 -2.96
CA LEU A 59 -9.08 -5.83 -1.74
C LEU A 59 -10.28 -5.15 -1.07
N LEU A 60 -10.29 -3.81 -1.08
CA LEU A 60 -11.30 -2.99 -0.41
C LEU A 60 -12.46 -2.60 -1.34
N ASN A 61 -12.47 -3.05 -2.59
CA ASN A 61 -13.48 -2.66 -3.59
C ASN A 61 -14.93 -2.65 -3.05
N GLY A 62 -15.55 -1.46 -3.02
CA GLY A 62 -16.91 -1.22 -2.50
C GLY A 62 -17.04 -1.14 -0.97
N LYS A 63 -15.91 -1.13 -0.25
CA LYS A 63 -15.81 -1.05 1.21
C LYS A 63 -14.70 -0.06 1.60
N HIS A 64 -14.62 0.30 2.87
CA HIS A 64 -13.49 1.03 3.43
C HIS A 64 -13.16 0.52 4.84
N LEU A 65 -11.97 0.84 5.34
CA LEU A 65 -11.58 0.52 6.71
C LEU A 65 -12.36 1.41 7.70
N ARG A 66 -12.90 0.81 8.76
CA ARG A 66 -13.68 1.51 9.80
C ARG A 66 -12.88 2.56 10.57
N LYS A 67 -11.55 2.46 10.53
CA LYS A 67 -10.62 3.51 10.96
C LYS A 67 -9.36 3.47 10.08
N PRO A 68 -8.66 4.60 9.88
CA PRO A 68 -7.50 4.65 9.00
C PRO A 68 -6.34 3.73 9.38
N VAL A 69 -5.61 3.20 8.40
CA VAL A 69 -4.35 2.46 8.61
C VAL A 69 -3.28 3.00 7.67
N TYR A 70 -2.08 3.23 8.20
CA TYR A 70 -0.99 3.83 7.43
C TYR A 70 -0.45 2.89 6.35
N LEU A 71 -0.33 3.38 5.13
CA LEU A 71 0.22 2.63 4.00
C LEU A 71 1.64 2.15 4.26
N ASP A 72 2.51 3.02 4.78
CA ASP A 72 3.91 2.70 5.08
C ASP A 72 4.04 1.57 6.11
N VAL A 73 3.15 1.52 7.11
CA VAL A 73 3.08 0.41 8.07
C VAL A 73 2.58 -0.87 7.41
N ILE A 74 1.54 -0.80 6.55
CA ILE A 74 1.05 -1.98 5.81
C ILE A 74 2.16 -2.55 4.92
N VAL A 75 2.89 -1.70 4.21
CA VAL A 75 4.03 -2.09 3.38
C VAL A 75 5.10 -2.77 4.24
N SER A 76 5.49 -2.17 5.36
CA SER A 76 6.49 -2.73 6.25
C SER A 76 6.08 -4.10 6.81
N ASN A 77 4.84 -4.25 7.29
CA ASN A 77 4.33 -5.53 7.81
C ASN A 77 4.28 -6.61 6.71
N TYR A 78 3.89 -6.23 5.49
CA TYR A 78 3.87 -7.15 4.35
C TYR A 78 5.28 -7.63 3.98
N GLU A 79 6.25 -6.73 3.88
CA GLU A 79 7.63 -7.07 3.52
C GLU A 79 8.36 -7.86 4.61
N ASN A 80 8.03 -7.61 5.88
CA ASN A 80 8.59 -8.34 7.02
C ASN A 80 7.92 -9.72 7.24
N SER A 81 6.90 -10.07 6.46
CA SER A 81 6.26 -11.37 6.55
C SER A 81 7.21 -12.50 6.07
N PRO A 82 7.40 -13.59 6.84
CA PRO A 82 8.37 -14.63 6.51
C PRO A 82 8.14 -15.27 5.13
N GLY A 83 9.20 -15.30 4.32
CA GLY A 83 9.18 -15.95 2.99
C GLY A 83 8.37 -15.20 1.93
N ILE A 84 8.00 -13.94 2.19
CA ILE A 84 7.25 -13.11 1.26
C ILE A 84 8.23 -12.17 0.53
N PRO A 85 8.34 -12.25 -0.81
CA PRO A 85 9.14 -11.29 -1.56
C PRO A 85 8.42 -9.94 -1.66
N SER A 86 9.21 -8.86 -1.70
CA SER A 86 8.72 -7.51 -2.05
C SER A 86 8.11 -7.53 -3.47
N PRO A 87 6.81 -7.26 -3.63
CA PRO A 87 6.13 -7.32 -4.93
C PRO A 87 6.48 -6.09 -5.79
N ARG A 88 6.58 -6.28 -7.11
CA ARG A 88 6.72 -5.18 -8.08
C ARG A 88 5.44 -4.91 -8.87
N ARG A 89 4.51 -5.86 -8.86
CA ARG A 89 3.22 -5.79 -9.57
C ARG A 89 2.13 -6.26 -8.63
N ALA A 90 0.93 -5.69 -8.77
CA ALA A 90 -0.21 -6.03 -7.90
C ALA A 90 -0.58 -7.52 -7.95
N GLN A 91 -0.39 -8.18 -9.09
CA GLN A 91 -0.60 -9.63 -9.25
C GLN A 91 0.35 -10.50 -8.42
N ASP A 92 1.50 -9.96 -8.00
CA ASP A 92 2.48 -10.67 -7.18
C ASP A 92 2.19 -10.49 -5.68
N VAL A 93 1.21 -9.65 -5.33
CA VAL A 93 0.77 -9.42 -3.95
C VAL A 93 -0.09 -10.59 -3.49
N LYS A 94 0.28 -11.21 -2.37
CA LYS A 94 -0.46 -12.29 -1.74
C LYS A 94 -1.55 -11.71 -0.85
N ALA A 95 -2.81 -11.82 -1.29
CA ALA A 95 -3.96 -11.24 -0.57
C ALA A 95 -4.04 -11.64 0.92
N PRO A 96 -3.84 -12.91 1.34
CA PRO A 96 -3.89 -13.26 2.76
C PRO A 96 -2.81 -12.56 3.60
N VAL A 97 -1.64 -12.31 3.02
CA VAL A 97 -0.55 -11.57 3.70
C VAL A 97 -0.90 -10.09 3.78
N LEU A 98 -1.50 -9.53 2.73
CA LEU A 98 -1.96 -8.15 2.73
C LEU A 98 -3.05 -7.90 3.78
N GLU A 99 -4.03 -8.80 3.89
CA GLU A 99 -5.05 -8.73 4.94
C GLU A 99 -4.43 -8.78 6.35
N ALA A 100 -3.46 -9.67 6.56
CA ALA A 100 -2.74 -9.77 7.83
C ALA A 100 -1.95 -8.49 8.14
N ALA A 101 -1.25 -7.93 7.15
CA ALA A 101 -0.49 -6.69 7.30
C ALA A 101 -1.38 -5.49 7.66
N VAL A 102 -2.58 -5.40 7.07
CA VAL A 102 -3.58 -4.39 7.42
C VAL A 102 -4.11 -4.60 8.85
N MET A 103 -4.44 -5.83 9.23
CA MET A 103 -4.89 -6.13 10.59
C MET A 103 -3.82 -5.80 11.64
N GLU A 104 -2.56 -6.13 11.36
CA GLU A 104 -1.44 -5.81 12.24
C GLU A 104 -1.27 -4.29 12.39
N GLY A 105 -1.25 -3.55 11.28
CA GLY A 105 -1.17 -2.08 11.32
C GLY A 105 -2.34 -1.45 12.08
N TYR A 106 -3.55 -1.99 11.90
CA TYR A 106 -4.74 -1.57 12.64
C TYR A 106 -4.61 -1.83 14.14
N ASN A 107 -4.24 -3.05 14.52
CA ASN A 107 -4.12 -3.48 15.90
C ASN A 107 -3.06 -2.67 16.66
N VAL A 108 -1.90 -2.44 16.03
CA VAL A 108 -0.84 -1.62 16.60
C VAL A 108 -1.29 -0.17 16.77
N ARG A 109 -1.92 0.43 15.75
CA ARG A 109 -2.32 1.85 15.80
C ARG A 109 -3.40 2.13 16.84
N TYR A 110 -4.29 1.17 17.09
CA TYR A 110 -5.48 1.38 17.92
C TYR A 110 -5.49 0.56 19.22
N ASP A 111 -4.40 -0.10 19.56
CA ASP A 111 -4.28 -1.00 20.71
C ASP A 111 -5.44 -2.02 20.77
N GLN A 112 -5.66 -2.72 19.65
CA GLN A 112 -6.72 -3.70 19.48
C GLN A 112 -6.16 -5.10 19.16
N ALA A 113 -7.00 -6.12 19.26
CA ALA A 113 -6.68 -7.50 18.93
C ALA A 113 -7.69 -8.09 17.94
N VAL A 114 -7.90 -7.39 16.82
CA VAL A 114 -8.76 -7.89 15.73
C VAL A 114 -8.09 -9.09 15.08
N THR A 115 -8.84 -10.18 14.91
CA THR A 115 -8.35 -11.45 14.33
C THR A 115 -8.98 -11.79 12.99
N LYS A 116 -9.94 -10.98 12.52
CA LYS A 116 -10.63 -11.17 11.24
C LYS A 116 -10.65 -9.86 10.46
N PHE A 117 -10.17 -9.89 9.23
CA PHE A 117 -10.10 -8.71 8.37
C PHE A 117 -11.49 -8.09 8.11
N ALA A 118 -12.52 -8.93 7.99
CA ALA A 118 -13.90 -8.48 7.80
C ALA A 118 -14.42 -7.57 8.92
N ASP A 119 -13.90 -7.71 10.16
CA ASP A 119 -14.29 -6.86 11.30
C ASP A 119 -13.70 -5.44 11.20
N LEU A 120 -12.80 -5.20 10.23
CA LEU A 120 -12.28 -3.88 9.91
C LEU A 120 -13.07 -3.16 8.83
N LEU A 121 -14.00 -3.83 8.14
CA LEU A 121 -14.64 -3.30 6.95
C LEU A 121 -16.01 -2.72 7.23
N VAL A 122 -16.29 -1.61 6.56
CA VAL A 122 -17.62 -0.98 6.49
C VAL A 122 -17.98 -0.70 5.03
N PRO A 123 -19.27 -0.65 4.66
CA PRO A 123 -19.69 -0.33 3.29
C PRO A 123 -19.16 1.04 2.85
N ALA A 124 -18.70 1.18 1.60
CA ALA A 124 -18.45 2.50 1.02
C ALA A 124 -19.77 3.29 0.98
N THR A 125 -19.72 4.56 1.37
CA THR A 125 -20.89 5.46 1.39
C THR A 125 -21.08 6.09 0.01
#